data_AF-A0A496WG53-F1
#
_entry.id   AF-A0A496WG53-F1
#
_cell.length_a   1.000
_cell.length_b   1.000
_cell.length_c   1.000
_cell.angle_alpha   90.00
_cell.angle_beta   90.00
_cell.angle_gamma   90.00
#
_symmetry.space_group_name_H-M   'P 1'
#
loop_
_entity.id
_entity.type
_entity.pdbx_description
1 polymer ?
#
loop_
_entity_poly.entity_id
_entity_poly.type
_entity_poly.pdbx_seq_one_letter_code
_entity_poly.pdbx_strand_id
1 'polypeptide(L)'
;LADREIEQAIRDLLGDRFPCHAIYGEEQGQSSGEGGTWVIDPIDGTKSFLLGNPLFGCLVGFVEDGVVQVGGLAMPASPVHLPARPRLRQSRPGSQIVDSPVRNSWFRRWDL
;
A
#
# COMPACT_ATOMS: atom_id res chain seq x y z
N LEU A 1 -4.36 -12.28 -12.25
CA LEU A 1 -3.78 -11.38 -13.28
C LEU A 1 -3.77 -9.95 -12.76
N ALA A 2 -4.91 -9.39 -12.35
CA ALA A 2 -5.00 -8.05 -11.76
C ALA A 2 -4.07 -7.80 -10.56
N ASP A 3 -4.05 -8.66 -9.53
CA ASP A 3 -3.14 -8.51 -8.36
C ASP A 3 -1.67 -8.36 -8.77
N ARG A 4 -1.20 -9.23 -9.67
CA ARG A 4 0.19 -9.21 -10.15
C ARG A 4 0.53 -7.96 -10.94
N GLU A 5 -0.38 -7.50 -11.79
CA GLU A 5 -0.18 -6.29 -12.59
C GLU A 5 -0.14 -5.03 -11.72
N ILE A 6 -1.03 -4.96 -10.71
CA ILE A 6 -1.04 -3.88 -9.73
C ILE A 6 0.24 -3.91 -8.89
N GLU A 7 0.61 -5.07 -8.37
CA GLU A 7 1.83 -5.20 -7.57
C GLU A 7 3.08 -4.83 -8.39
N GLN A 8 3.16 -5.26 -9.65
CA GLN A 8 4.28 -4.90 -10.52
C GLN A 8 4.36 -3.38 -10.74
N ALA A 9 3.25 -2.73 -11.06
CA ALA A 9 3.22 -1.29 -11.26
C ALA A 9 3.66 -0.51 -10.01
N ILE A 10 3.29 -0.99 -8.82
CA ILE A 10 3.72 -0.39 -7.55
C ILE A 10 5.20 -0.65 -7.29
N ARG A 11 5.69 -1.87 -7.56
CA ARG A 11 7.11 -2.21 -7.45
C ARG A 11 7.99 -1.33 -8.34
N ASP A 12 7.58 -1.10 -9.58
CA ASP A 12 8.30 -0.25 -10.51
C ASP A 12 8.38 1.20 -9.99
N LEU A 13 7.25 1.75 -9.53
CA LEU A 13 7.19 3.09 -8.93
C LEU A 13 8.05 3.23 -7.67
N LEU A 14 8.05 2.21 -6.81
CA LEU A 14 8.84 2.21 -5.58
C LEU A 14 10.33 2.02 -5.87
N GLY A 15 10.69 1.16 -6.83
CA GLY A 15 12.08 0.95 -7.25
C GLY A 15 12.71 2.21 -7.82
N ASP A 16 11.95 3.00 -8.59
CA ASP A 16 12.42 4.29 -9.13
C ASP A 16 12.62 5.35 -8.03
N ARG A 17 11.78 5.34 -6.98
CA ARG A 17 11.73 6.40 -5.96
C ARG A 17 12.57 6.08 -4.72
N PHE A 18 12.68 4.81 -4.38
CA PHE A 18 13.30 4.26 -3.18
C PHE A 18 14.14 3.02 -3.53
N PRO A 19 15.19 3.17 -4.37
CA PRO A 19 15.93 2.04 -4.94
C PRO A 19 16.66 1.17 -3.89
N CYS A 20 16.88 1.70 -2.68
CA CYS A 20 17.52 0.96 -1.60
C CYS A 20 16.53 0.18 -0.73
N HIS A 21 15.23 0.51 -0.74
CA HIS A 21 14.27 -0.08 0.18
C HIS A 21 13.88 -1.49 -0.28
N ALA A 22 13.64 -2.38 0.68
CA ALA A 22 13.03 -3.66 0.39
C ALA A 22 11.54 -3.49 0.06
N ILE A 23 10.99 -4.44 -0.70
CA ILE A 23 9.57 -4.51 -1.04
C ILE A 23 9.08 -5.94 -0.80
N TYR A 24 8.03 -6.09 0.02
CA TYR A 24 7.30 -7.32 0.28
C TYR A 24 5.86 -7.19 -0.22
N GLY A 25 5.49 -7.99 -1.22
CA GLY A 25 4.12 -8.05 -1.74
C GLY A 25 3.55 -9.45 -1.69
N GLU A 26 2.22 -9.55 -1.72
CA GLU A 26 1.48 -10.82 -1.65
C GLU A 26 1.86 -11.77 -2.78
N GLU A 27 2.03 -11.24 -3.99
CA GLU A 27 2.16 -12.05 -5.19
C GLU A 27 3.60 -12.43 -5.52
N GLN A 28 4.56 -11.53 -5.27
CA GLN A 28 5.96 -11.71 -5.66
C GLN A 28 6.92 -11.86 -4.47
N GLY A 29 6.42 -11.84 -3.23
CA GLY A 29 7.24 -12.04 -2.04
C GLY A 29 8.19 -10.88 -1.74
N GLN A 30 9.27 -11.15 -0.99
CA GLN A 30 10.20 -10.12 -0.53
C GLN A 30 11.38 -9.94 -1.50
N SER A 31 11.67 -8.68 -1.83
CA SER A 31 12.88 -8.26 -2.55
C SER A 31 13.99 -7.86 -1.58
N SER A 32 15.23 -7.93 -2.05
CA SER A 32 16.40 -7.46 -1.31
C SER A 32 16.40 -5.94 -1.18
N GLY A 33 16.75 -5.42 0.00
CA GLY A 33 16.96 -3.99 0.24
C GLY A 33 17.41 -3.73 1.68
N GLU A 34 17.73 -2.48 1.97
CA GLU A 34 18.21 -1.96 3.25
C GLU A 34 17.40 -0.71 3.68
N GLY A 35 17.49 -0.33 4.96
CA GLY A 35 16.76 0.80 5.55
C GLY A 35 15.37 0.42 6.02
N GLY A 36 14.47 0.05 5.12
CA GLY A 36 13.11 -0.35 5.48
C GLY A 36 12.39 -1.13 4.38
N THR A 37 11.21 -1.64 4.71
CA THR A 37 10.41 -2.52 3.84
C THR A 37 9.07 -1.89 3.50
N TRP A 38 8.79 -1.78 2.20
CA TRP A 38 7.46 -1.50 1.69
C TRP A 38 6.63 -2.78 1.67
N VAL A 39 5.41 -2.74 2.20
CA VAL A 39 4.46 -3.85 2.20
C VAL A 39 3.33 -3.53 1.23
N ILE A 40 2.99 -4.44 0.31
CA ILE A 40 1.98 -4.26 -0.73
C ILE A 40 0.91 -5.35 -0.63
N ASP A 41 -0.35 -4.94 -0.55
CA ASP A 41 -1.51 -5.80 -0.79
C ASP A 41 -2.27 -5.18 -1.98
N PRO A 42 -2.12 -5.76 -3.19
CA PRO A 42 -2.60 -5.14 -4.42
C PRO A 42 -4.13 -5.08 -4.48
N ILE A 43 -4.84 -6.05 -3.89
CA ILE A 43 -6.31 -6.09 -3.77
C ILE A 43 -6.71 -6.61 -2.38
N ASP A 44 -6.80 -5.72 -1.40
CA ASP A 44 -7.41 -6.04 -0.11
C ASP A 44 -8.93 -6.09 -0.26
N GLY A 45 -9.52 -7.18 0.24
CA GLY A 45 -10.94 -7.49 0.01
C GLY A 45 -11.20 -8.21 -1.32
N THR A 46 -10.35 -9.16 -1.72
CA THR A 46 -10.50 -9.99 -2.93
C THR A 46 -11.93 -10.56 -3.11
N LYS A 47 -12.62 -10.94 -2.03
CA LYS A 47 -14.03 -11.38 -2.07
C LYS A 47 -14.98 -10.26 -2.51
N SER A 48 -14.77 -9.04 -2.04
CA SER A 48 -15.54 -7.86 -2.48
C SER A 48 -15.27 -7.56 -3.95
N PHE A 49 -14.01 -7.63 -4.39
CA PHE A 49 -13.62 -7.46 -5.79
C PHE A 49 -14.31 -8.47 -6.72
N LEU A 50 -14.26 -9.77 -6.37
CA LEU A 50 -14.90 -10.83 -7.15
C LEU A 50 -16.43 -10.71 -7.21
N LEU A 51 -17.04 -10.15 -6.18
CA LEU A 51 -18.50 -9.93 -6.09
C LEU A 51 -18.95 -8.57 -6.68
N GLY A 52 -18.03 -7.79 -7.28
CA GLY A 52 -18.32 -6.47 -7.83
C GLY A 52 -18.69 -5.42 -6.79
N ASN A 53 -18.38 -5.68 -5.51
CA ASN A 53 -18.61 -4.73 -4.42
C ASN A 53 -17.47 -3.70 -4.41
N PRO A 54 -17.77 -2.38 -4.41
CA PRO A 54 -16.75 -1.31 -4.46
C PRO A 54 -15.82 -1.23 -3.24
N LEU A 55 -16.02 -2.08 -2.23
CA LEU A 55 -15.18 -2.18 -1.03
C LEU A 55 -13.96 -3.07 -1.27
N PHE A 56 -13.14 -2.70 -2.26
CA PHE A 56 -11.80 -3.22 -2.44
C PHE A 56 -10.83 -2.06 -2.68
N GLY A 57 -9.57 -2.27 -2.35
CA GLY A 57 -8.55 -1.25 -2.56
C GLY A 57 -7.15 -1.83 -2.56
N CYS A 58 -6.21 -1.00 -2.99
CA CYS A 58 -4.79 -1.30 -2.88
C CYS A 58 -4.26 -0.67 -1.60
N LEU A 59 -3.53 -1.47 -0.82
CA LEU A 59 -2.84 -1.04 0.39
C LEU A 59 -1.34 -1.02 0.15
N VAL A 60 -0.70 0.04 0.64
CA VAL A 60 0.76 0.13 0.71
C VAL A 60 1.18 0.65 2.08
N GLY A 61 2.27 0.10 2.62
CA GLY A 61 2.80 0.51 3.91
C GLY A 61 4.31 0.55 3.90
N PHE A 62 4.93 1.40 4.72
CA PHE A 62 6.38 1.42 4.93
C PHE A 62 6.70 1.12 6.39
N VAL A 63 7.55 0.12 6.60
CA VAL A 63 8.01 -0.34 7.91
C VAL A 63 9.52 -0.16 8.00
N GLU A 64 9.98 0.47 9.07
CA GLU A 64 11.40 0.67 9.37
C GLU A 64 11.62 0.34 10.85
N ASP A 65 12.62 -0.49 11.14
CA ASP A 65 12.94 -0.99 12.50
C ASP A 65 11.73 -1.61 13.24
N GLY A 66 10.89 -2.36 12.51
CA GLY A 66 9.67 -2.98 13.05
C GLY A 66 8.55 -1.99 13.39
N VAL A 67 8.69 -0.72 12.97
CA VAL A 67 7.70 0.35 13.21
C VAL A 67 7.12 0.83 11.89
N VAL A 68 5.79 0.90 11.84
CA VAL A 68 5.04 1.46 10.71
C VAL A 68 5.25 2.97 10.68
N GLN A 69 5.86 3.46 9.61
CA GLN A 69 6.12 4.89 9.44
C GLN A 69 5.01 5.57 8.63
N VAL A 70 4.51 4.88 7.59
CA VAL A 70 3.49 5.39 6.67
C VAL A 70 2.60 4.23 6.23
N GLY A 71 1.33 4.52 5.98
CA GLY A 71 0.52 3.65 5.15
C GLY A 71 -0.53 4.40 4.36
N GLY A 72 -0.97 3.80 3.27
CA GLY A 72 -1.91 4.37 2.32
C GLY A 72 -2.90 3.32 1.81
N LEU A 73 -4.12 3.79 1.54
CA LEU A 73 -5.20 3.00 0.96
C LEU A 73 -5.75 3.75 -0.25
N ALA A 74 -5.79 3.09 -1.40
CA ALA A 74 -6.47 3.57 -2.59
C ALA A 74 -7.68 2.69 -2.88
N MET A 75 -8.90 3.26 -2.86
CA MET A 75 -10.14 2.56 -3.21
C MET A 75 -10.70 3.12 -4.52
N PRO A 76 -10.32 2.57 -5.69
CA PRO A 76 -10.66 3.15 -6.99
C PRO A 76 -12.16 3.05 -7.34
N ALA A 77 -12.87 2.07 -6.77
CA ALA A 77 -14.29 1.84 -7.03
C ALA A 77 -15.22 2.52 -6.01
N SER A 78 -14.67 3.09 -4.92
CA SER A 78 -15.48 3.72 -3.87
C SER A 78 -15.86 5.16 -4.26
N PRO A 79 -17.14 5.54 -4.20
CA PRO A 79 -17.57 6.94 -4.34
C PRO A 79 -17.26 7.77 -3.09
N VAL A 80 -16.83 7.14 -2.00
CA VAL A 80 -16.47 7.83 -0.75
C VAL A 80 -15.02 8.29 -0.82
N HIS A 81 -14.86 9.58 -1.10
CA HIS A 81 -13.62 10.30 -0.87
C HIS A 81 -13.44 10.52 0.64
N LEU A 82 -12.77 9.61 1.36
CA LEU A 82 -12.49 9.79 2.79
C LEU A 82 -11.36 10.84 2.93
N PRO A 83 -11.62 12.05 3.48
CA PRO A 83 -10.55 12.99 3.75
C PRO A 83 -9.73 12.48 4.94
N ALA A 84 -8.57 11.91 4.69
CA ALA A 84 -7.60 11.68 5.75
C ALA A 84 -6.97 13.01 6.16
N ARG A 85 -7.12 13.36 7.44
CA ARG A 85 -6.32 14.40 8.11
C ARG A 85 -5.58 13.66 9.22
N PRO A 86 -4.25 13.65 9.18
CA PRO A 86 -3.49 14.65 9.94
C PRO A 86 -2.33 15.27 9.13
N ARG A 87 -2.05 16.56 9.39
CA ARG A 87 -0.99 17.43 8.80
C ARG A 87 -0.47 17.08 7.39
N LEU A 88 -1.03 17.79 6.41
CA LEU A 88 -0.53 17.86 5.03
C LEU A 88 0.96 18.22 4.96
N ARG A 89 1.76 17.36 4.32
CA ARG A 89 2.85 17.82 3.44
C ARG A 89 2.39 17.60 1.99
N GLN A 90 2.47 18.66 1.21
CA GLN A 90 1.89 18.89 -0.12
C GLN A 90 1.88 17.67 -1.06
N SER A 91 0.71 17.32 -1.62
CA SER A 91 0.55 16.36 -2.72
C SER A 91 0.08 17.05 -4.01
N ARG A 92 0.53 16.54 -5.16
CA ARG A 92 0.16 16.99 -6.53
C ARG A 92 -1.21 16.43 -6.97
N PRO A 93 -1.88 17.02 -7.97
CA PRO A 93 -3.21 16.58 -8.42
C PRO A 93 -3.15 15.17 -9.03
N GLY A 94 -4.02 14.27 -8.57
CA GLY A 94 -4.23 12.93 -9.16
C GLY A 94 -3.94 11.74 -8.23
N SER A 95 -3.29 11.94 -7.09
CA SER A 95 -3.05 10.89 -6.09
C SER A 95 -3.17 11.48 -4.68
N GLN A 96 -4.16 11.05 -3.90
CA GLN A 96 -4.18 11.35 -2.48
C GLN A 96 -3.42 10.25 -1.73
N ILE A 97 -2.20 10.57 -1.30
CA ILE A 97 -1.54 9.80 -0.25
C ILE A 97 -2.24 10.19 1.05
N VAL A 98 -3.03 9.25 1.56
CA VAL A 98 -3.74 9.34 2.83
C VAL A 98 -2.80 8.79 3.89
N ASP A 99 -2.17 9.65 4.69
CA ASP A 99 -1.50 9.23 5.92
C ASP A 99 -2.59 9.01 6.99
N SER A 100 -2.93 7.75 7.20
CA SER A 100 -3.79 7.31 8.30
C SER A 100 -2.91 6.53 9.27
N PRO A 101 -3.12 6.59 10.59
CA PRO A 101 -2.52 5.62 11.48
C PRO A 101 -3.09 4.25 11.10
N VAL A 102 -2.42 3.57 10.15
CA VAL A 102 -2.78 2.24 9.72
C VAL A 102 -2.72 1.38 10.97
N ARG A 103 -3.86 0.79 11.34
CA ARG A 103 -3.94 -0.06 12.53
C ARG A 103 -2.86 -1.13 12.42
N ASN A 104 -1.95 -1.16 13.39
CA ASN A 104 -0.82 -2.10 13.48
C ASN A 104 -1.22 -3.58 13.26
N SER A 105 -2.50 -3.94 13.43
CA SER A 105 -3.02 -5.28 13.17
C SER A 105 -2.91 -5.73 11.71
N TRP A 106 -2.90 -4.83 10.73
CA TRP A 106 -2.73 -5.21 9.32
C TRP A 106 -1.28 -5.63 9.01
N PHE A 107 -0.29 -4.91 9.54
CA PHE A 107 1.12 -5.26 9.37
C PHE A 107 1.52 -6.56 10.06
N ARG A 108 0.83 -6.97 11.14
CA ARG A 108 1.05 -8.27 11.79
C ARG A 108 0.80 -9.48 10.88
N ARG A 109 0.08 -9.32 9.77
CA ARG A 109 -0.08 -10.38 8.76
C ARG A 109 1.25 -10.73 8.08
N TRP A 110 2.22 -9.82 8.11
CA TRP A 110 3.45 -9.89 7.32
C TRP A 110 4.69 -10.27 8.14
N ASP A 111 4.55 -10.59 9.43
CA ASP A 111 5.64 -10.97 10.35
C ASP A 111 6.85 -10.00 10.35
N LEU A 112 6.60 -8.71 10.07
CA LEU A 112 7.57 -7.60 10.12
C LEU A 112 7.52 -6.84 11.45
#